data_AF-A0A1I7XSJ9-F1
#
_entry.id   AF-A0A1I7XSJ9-F1
#
_cell.length_a   1.000
_cell.length_b   1.000
_cell.length_c   1.000
_cell.angle_alpha   90.00
_cell.angle_beta   90.00
_cell.angle_gamma   90.00
#
_symmetry.space_group_name_H-M   'P 1'
#
loop_
_entity.id
_entity.type
_entity.pdbx_description
1 polymer ?
#
loop_
_entity_poly.entity_id
_entity_poly.type
_entity_poly.pdbx_seq_one_letter_code
_entity_poly.pdbx_strand_id
1 'polypeptide(L)'
;MPSDAKKARDAAKKAAAKQQKGRGKQKQEEVNDSSISVTPTGISVSGSTSNGTNGTNTDGDALVNAAAEILMKIELENAQARSVAGALTSDPKGLDHKVEGLTITFHGREIVVDTKLELNRGRRYGLIGLNGSGKSTVMHAIINNELPIPESVDMYLVVEIFIVIYFLNLLIAVSREMPASNMTALQAVIDVDSQRKELEHLAEELAGNHDDESQEKLMDIYERLDEMDASLAEKKAAEILHGLGFTKTMQMKKCKDFSGGWRMRIALARALYLKPSLLLLDEPTNHLDLEACVWLEQELSKYKRTLLVVSHSQDFMNGVCTNVIHLFQKKLVYYTGNYDQFVKTRLELLENQQKRYNWEQAQLQHMKDYVARFGHGSAKLARQAQSKEKTMAKMIAGGLTEKAVAETDALFILFPKTGYITKPFKSNEFDGQMSLS
;
A
#
# COMPACT_ATOMS: atom_id res chain seq x y z
N MET A 1 -9.30 30.35 23.02
CA MET A 1 -7.87 30.43 23.36
C MET A 1 -7.21 29.12 22.96
N PRO A 2 -5.94 29.10 22.48
CA PRO A 2 -5.24 27.84 22.26
C PRO A 2 -5.10 27.10 23.61
N SER A 3 -5.35 25.79 23.60
CA SER A 3 -5.15 24.93 24.78
C SER A 3 -3.70 24.97 25.24
N ASP A 4 -3.44 24.74 26.53
CA ASP A 4 -2.08 24.84 27.06
C ASP A 4 -1.14 23.78 26.45
N ALA A 5 -1.68 22.61 26.08
CA ALA A 5 -0.98 21.61 25.27
C ALA A 5 -0.49 22.15 23.91
N LYS A 6 -1.27 23.02 23.24
CA LYS A 6 -0.88 23.65 21.97
C LYS A 6 0.26 24.66 22.17
N LYS A 7 0.21 25.46 23.24
CA LYS A 7 1.30 26.37 23.62
C LYS A 7 2.59 25.63 23.93
N ALA A 8 2.50 24.48 24.60
CA ALA A 8 3.65 23.62 24.89
C ALA A 8 4.28 23.05 23.61
N ARG A 9 3.47 22.53 22.67
CA ARG A 9 3.93 22.08 21.34
C ARG A 9 4.59 23.20 20.53
N ASP A 10 3.99 24.40 20.49
CA ASP A 10 4.55 25.56 19.81
C ASP A 10 5.91 25.99 20.40
N ALA A 11 6.11 25.83 21.71
CA ALA A 11 7.39 26.06 22.36
C ALA A 11 8.42 24.96 22.01
N ALA A 12 8.01 23.69 22.00
CA ALA A 12 8.86 22.56 21.62
C ALA A 12 9.34 22.66 20.16
N LYS A 13 8.44 22.95 19.20
CA LYS A 13 8.79 23.20 17.79
C LYS A 13 9.83 24.33 17.64
N LYS A 14 9.71 25.40 18.43
CA LYS A 14 10.68 26.51 18.45
C LYS A 14 12.02 26.14 19.10
N ALA A 15 12.07 25.14 19.97
CA ALA A 15 13.31 24.62 20.55
C ALA A 15 14.04 23.70 19.55
N ALA A 16 13.35 22.72 18.97
CA ALA A 16 13.92 21.80 17.97
C ALA A 16 14.47 22.55 16.74
N ALA A 17 13.71 23.52 16.21
CA ALA A 17 14.15 24.36 15.09
C ALA A 17 15.38 25.25 15.38
N LYS A 18 15.68 25.52 16.66
CA LYS A 18 16.93 26.19 17.08
C LYS A 18 18.11 25.22 17.14
N GLN A 19 17.89 23.98 17.58
CA GLN A 19 18.93 22.96 17.68
C GLN A 19 19.44 22.52 16.30
N GLN A 20 18.54 22.32 15.32
CA GLN A 20 18.94 21.99 13.94
C GLN A 20 19.86 23.04 13.30
N LYS A 21 19.67 24.34 13.62
CA LYS A 21 20.56 25.41 13.13
C LYS A 21 21.96 25.43 13.77
N GLY A 22 22.18 24.70 14.86
CA GLY A 22 23.47 24.61 15.55
C GLY A 22 24.36 23.44 15.12
N ARG A 23 23.78 22.32 14.67
CA ARG A 23 24.50 21.02 14.51
C ARG A 23 25.26 20.84 13.20
N GLY A 24 25.20 21.77 12.25
CA GLY A 24 25.90 21.69 10.95
C GLY A 24 27.43 21.80 10.99
N LYS A 25 28.09 21.42 12.10
CA LYS A 25 29.52 21.61 12.32
C LYS A 25 30.28 20.48 13.03
N GLN A 26 29.62 19.47 13.59
CA GLN A 26 30.28 18.38 14.32
C GLN A 26 29.56 17.04 14.11
N LYS A 27 30.16 16.15 13.30
CA LYS A 27 29.82 14.71 13.19
C LYS A 27 31.14 13.94 13.07
N GLN A 28 31.57 13.28 14.15
CA GLN A 28 32.49 12.13 14.14
C GLN A 28 32.61 11.52 15.54
N GLU A 29 32.71 10.18 15.59
CA GLU A 29 33.11 9.32 16.72
C GLU A 29 32.17 9.30 17.97
N GLU A 30 31.90 8.17 18.63
CA GLU A 30 32.25 6.75 18.36
C GLU A 30 31.22 5.80 19.03
N VAL A 31 31.29 4.49 18.72
CA VAL A 31 30.39 3.43 19.23
C VAL A 31 31.14 2.58 20.27
N ASN A 32 30.47 2.13 21.35
CA ASN A 32 30.83 0.84 21.94
C ASN A 32 29.72 0.13 22.74
N ASP A 33 29.96 -1.16 22.95
CA ASP A 33 29.01 -2.25 23.25
C ASP A 33 28.80 -2.53 24.76
N SER A 34 27.70 -3.19 25.13
CA SER A 34 27.67 -4.26 26.15
C SER A 34 26.28 -4.88 26.37
N SER A 35 26.26 -6.21 26.50
CA SER A 35 25.08 -7.05 26.78
C SER A 35 24.94 -7.38 28.27
N ILE A 36 23.72 -7.67 28.74
CA ILE A 36 23.44 -8.44 29.98
C ILE A 36 22.10 -9.18 29.86
N SER A 37 22.04 -10.39 30.41
CA SER A 37 20.91 -11.32 30.41
C SER A 37 20.30 -11.48 31.82
N VAL A 38 18.96 -11.58 31.95
CA VAL A 38 18.29 -12.06 33.19
C VAL A 38 17.06 -12.92 32.83
N THR A 39 16.83 -13.98 33.62
CA THR A 39 15.75 -14.98 33.51
C THR A 39 14.45 -14.59 34.25
N PRO A 40 13.30 -15.20 33.93
CA PRO A 40 12.00 -14.80 34.48
C PRO A 40 11.63 -15.51 35.79
N THR A 41 10.87 -14.83 36.65
CA THR A 41 10.13 -15.39 37.78
C THR A 41 8.63 -15.12 37.62
N GLY A 42 7.81 -16.15 37.78
CA GLY A 42 6.35 -16.05 37.63
C GLY A 42 5.63 -15.81 38.97
N ILE A 43 4.48 -15.14 38.92
CA ILE A 43 3.50 -15.07 40.01
C ILE A 43 2.09 -15.29 39.45
N SER A 44 1.35 -16.20 40.07
CA SER A 44 -0.05 -16.53 39.79
C SER A 44 -1.02 -15.68 40.61
N VAL A 45 -2.15 -15.24 40.04
CA VAL A 45 -3.31 -14.76 40.82
C VAL A 45 -4.61 -15.33 40.24
N SER A 46 -5.53 -15.69 41.14
CA SER A 46 -6.79 -16.39 40.94
C SER A 46 -7.91 -15.55 40.32
N GLY A 47 -8.80 -16.20 39.57
CA GLY A 47 -10.06 -15.62 39.11
C GLY A 47 -11.17 -15.59 40.17
N SER A 48 -12.20 -14.77 39.93
CA SER A 48 -13.47 -14.81 40.66
C SER A 48 -14.63 -14.45 39.72
N THR A 49 -15.77 -15.11 39.90
CA THR A 49 -16.92 -15.07 39.00
C THR A 49 -18.01 -14.15 39.54
N SER A 50 -18.69 -13.38 38.69
CA SER A 50 -20.04 -12.89 39.02
C SER A 50 -20.91 -12.75 37.76
N ASN A 51 -22.13 -13.28 37.84
CA ASN A 51 -23.15 -13.22 36.79
C ASN A 51 -23.96 -11.91 36.91
N GLY A 52 -24.39 -11.36 35.78
CA GLY A 52 -25.31 -10.23 35.70
C GLY A 52 -26.12 -10.26 34.40
N THR A 53 -27.25 -10.96 34.41
CA THR A 53 -28.11 -11.12 33.23
C THR A 53 -28.89 -9.85 32.91
N ASN A 54 -28.92 -9.45 31.64
CA ASN A 54 -30.05 -8.70 31.06
C ASN A 54 -30.09 -8.92 29.55
N GLY A 55 -31.22 -9.40 29.05
CA GLY A 55 -31.39 -9.73 27.63
C GLY A 55 -32.16 -8.66 26.86
N THR A 56 -31.80 -8.47 25.60
CA THR A 56 -32.71 -8.35 24.43
C THR A 56 -31.87 -8.30 23.14
N ASN A 57 -32.39 -8.91 22.06
CA ASN A 57 -31.76 -9.00 20.71
C ASN A 57 -30.58 -10.00 20.55
N THR A 58 -30.71 -11.24 21.04
CA THR A 58 -29.65 -12.26 20.94
C THR A 58 -29.41 -12.82 19.54
N ASP A 59 -30.45 -12.98 18.71
CA ASP A 59 -30.36 -13.94 17.59
C ASP A 59 -29.64 -13.36 16.36
N GLY A 60 -29.76 -12.05 16.13
CA GLY A 60 -28.99 -11.32 15.11
C GLY A 60 -27.53 -11.15 15.50
N ASP A 61 -27.27 -10.74 16.75
CA ASP A 61 -25.92 -10.52 17.26
C ASP A 61 -25.15 -11.84 17.39
N ALA A 62 -25.81 -12.96 17.73
CA ALA A 62 -25.17 -14.28 17.75
C ALA A 62 -24.72 -14.74 16.36
N LEU A 63 -25.51 -14.49 15.30
CA LEU A 63 -25.13 -14.80 13.92
C LEU A 63 -23.98 -13.91 13.41
N VAL A 64 -23.99 -12.62 13.75
CA VAL A 64 -22.90 -11.69 13.41
C VAL A 64 -21.61 -12.06 14.15
N ASN A 65 -21.70 -12.41 15.43
CA ASN A 65 -20.55 -12.86 16.22
C ASN A 65 -20.00 -14.20 15.70
N ALA A 66 -20.86 -15.18 15.37
CA ALA A 66 -20.43 -16.44 14.78
C ALA A 66 -19.74 -16.24 13.41
N ALA A 67 -20.24 -15.32 12.59
CA ALA A 67 -19.59 -14.96 11.32
C ALA A 67 -18.22 -14.29 11.54
N ALA A 68 -18.07 -13.43 12.55
CA ALA A 68 -16.80 -12.84 12.93
C ALA A 68 -15.80 -13.88 13.48
N GLU A 69 -16.25 -14.84 14.29
CA GLU A 69 -15.43 -15.94 14.80
C GLU A 69 -14.93 -16.88 13.68
N ILE A 70 -15.81 -17.23 12.72
CA ILE A 70 -15.44 -18.04 11.56
C ILE A 70 -14.37 -17.32 10.73
N LEU A 71 -14.52 -16.01 10.52
CA LEU A 71 -13.53 -15.22 9.80
C LEU A 71 -12.20 -15.13 10.55
N MET A 72 -12.21 -14.93 11.88
CA MET A 72 -10.97 -14.93 12.67
C MET A 72 -10.19 -16.23 12.52
N LYS A 73 -10.87 -17.39 12.42
CA LYS A 73 -10.21 -18.67 12.14
C LYS A 73 -9.58 -18.69 10.75
N ILE A 74 -10.31 -18.24 9.73
CA ILE A 74 -9.81 -18.16 8.34
C ILE A 74 -8.57 -17.25 8.26
N GLU A 75 -8.55 -16.09 8.94
CA GLU A 75 -7.38 -15.22 8.88
C GLU A 75 -6.21 -15.75 9.73
N LEU A 76 -6.46 -16.44 10.83
CA LEU A 76 -5.43 -17.16 11.58
C LEU A 76 -4.79 -18.26 10.71
N GLU A 77 -5.60 -19.00 9.95
CA GLU A 77 -5.14 -19.99 8.97
C GLU A 77 -4.35 -19.32 7.82
N ASN A 78 -4.82 -18.18 7.29
CA ASN A 78 -4.11 -17.42 6.25
C ASN A 78 -2.74 -16.90 6.75
N ALA A 79 -2.67 -16.38 7.98
CA ALA A 79 -1.44 -15.90 8.59
C ALA A 79 -0.47 -17.07 8.84
N GLN A 80 -0.94 -18.20 9.36
CA GLN A 80 -0.13 -19.43 9.52
C GLN A 80 0.34 -20.00 8.17
N ALA A 81 -0.46 -19.85 7.11
CA ALA A 81 -0.10 -20.26 5.76
C ALA A 81 0.84 -19.28 5.04
N ARG A 82 1.12 -18.10 5.62
CA ARG A 82 2.07 -17.12 5.09
C ARG A 82 3.40 -17.26 5.81
N SER A 83 4.48 -17.27 5.05
CA SER A 83 5.83 -17.16 5.60
C SER A 83 6.55 -16.02 4.90
N VAL A 84 7.02 -15.08 5.72
CA VAL A 84 7.70 -13.85 5.32
C VAL A 84 9.12 -13.90 5.86
N ALA A 85 10.10 -13.57 5.02
CA ALA A 85 11.50 -13.43 5.40
C ALA A 85 12.07 -12.17 4.74
N GLY A 86 12.93 -11.45 5.45
CA GLY A 86 13.59 -10.24 4.96
C GLY A 86 14.35 -9.54 6.09
N ALA A 87 15.20 -8.59 5.76
CA ALA A 87 15.97 -7.81 6.72
C ALA A 87 15.64 -6.32 6.58
N LEU A 88 15.30 -5.66 7.69
CA LEU A 88 15.20 -4.21 7.75
C LEU A 88 16.61 -3.60 7.59
N THR A 89 16.76 -2.69 6.64
CA THR A 89 18.04 -1.99 6.36
C THR A 89 17.95 -0.47 6.48
N SER A 90 16.76 0.07 6.71
CA SER A 90 16.53 1.46 7.12
C SER A 90 16.58 1.60 8.64
N ASP A 91 16.82 2.82 9.14
CA ASP A 91 16.76 3.11 10.56
C ASP A 91 15.35 2.83 11.15
N PRO A 92 15.21 2.13 12.29
CA PRO A 92 13.91 1.84 12.88
C PRO A 92 13.12 3.05 13.39
N LYS A 93 13.79 4.16 13.69
CA LYS A 93 13.19 5.44 14.07
C LYS A 93 12.93 6.34 12.86
N GLY A 94 13.53 6.01 11.71
CA GLY A 94 13.34 6.74 10.46
C GLY A 94 11.89 6.73 9.94
N LEU A 95 11.62 7.59 8.96
CA LEU A 95 10.31 7.70 8.30
C LEU A 95 10.24 7.01 6.93
N ASP A 96 11.39 6.51 6.46
CA ASP A 96 11.52 5.66 5.27
C ASP A 96 11.75 4.22 5.70
N HIS A 97 11.09 3.26 5.04
CA HIS A 97 11.15 1.84 5.39
C HIS A 97 11.68 1.01 4.23
N LYS A 98 12.79 0.30 4.49
CA LYS A 98 13.55 -0.45 3.48
C LYS A 98 13.84 -1.87 3.95
N VAL A 99 13.15 -2.85 3.37
CA VAL A 99 13.38 -4.28 3.60
C VAL A 99 14.10 -4.88 2.39
N GLU A 100 15.25 -5.52 2.61
CA GLU A 100 16.02 -6.25 1.58
C GLU A 100 15.95 -7.77 1.82
N GLY A 101 16.20 -8.56 0.77
CA GLY A 101 16.07 -10.02 0.82
C GLY A 101 14.63 -10.51 0.99
N LEU A 102 13.64 -9.67 0.69
CA LEU A 102 12.23 -9.96 0.94
C LEU A 102 11.77 -11.17 0.12
N THR A 103 11.31 -12.20 0.82
CA THR A 103 10.63 -13.37 0.28
C THR A 103 9.31 -13.55 1.02
N ILE A 104 8.21 -13.71 0.27
CA ILE A 104 6.87 -13.98 0.81
C ILE A 104 6.35 -15.23 0.11
N THR A 105 5.98 -16.23 0.90
CA THR A 105 5.30 -17.44 0.45
C THR A 105 3.91 -17.51 1.09
N PHE A 106 2.94 -18.07 0.37
CA PHE A 106 1.56 -18.21 0.83
C PHE A 106 0.98 -19.54 0.35
N HIS A 107 0.53 -20.40 1.27
CA HIS A 107 0.18 -21.80 1.01
C HIS A 107 1.25 -22.56 0.18
N GLY A 108 2.53 -22.35 0.50
CA GLY A 108 3.66 -22.96 -0.21
C GLY A 108 3.93 -22.39 -1.62
N ARG A 109 3.18 -21.38 -2.08
CA ARG A 109 3.44 -20.68 -3.34
C ARG A 109 4.26 -19.42 -3.07
N GLU A 110 5.38 -19.29 -3.76
CA GLU A 110 6.20 -18.06 -3.77
C GLU A 110 5.45 -16.91 -4.46
N ILE A 111 5.17 -15.84 -3.70
CA ILE A 111 4.56 -14.59 -4.16
C ILE A 111 5.64 -13.59 -4.59
N VAL A 112 6.62 -13.34 -3.70
CA VAL A 112 7.86 -12.64 -4.04
C VAL A 112 9.06 -13.41 -3.50
N VAL A 113 10.20 -13.32 -4.20
CA VAL A 113 11.45 -14.02 -3.87
C VAL A 113 12.63 -13.08 -4.07
N ASP A 114 13.46 -12.97 -3.03
CA ASP A 114 14.69 -12.17 -3.00
C ASP A 114 14.50 -10.80 -3.69
N THR A 115 13.57 -10.04 -3.12
CA THR A 115 13.20 -8.71 -3.61
C THR A 115 13.40 -7.65 -2.54
N LYS A 116 13.03 -6.41 -2.87
CA LYS A 116 13.28 -5.25 -2.04
C LYS A 116 12.00 -4.42 -1.91
N LEU A 117 11.60 -4.12 -0.68
CA LEU A 117 10.49 -3.22 -0.38
C LEU A 117 11.06 -1.87 0.06
N GLU A 118 10.78 -0.80 -0.67
CA GLU A 118 11.12 0.59 -0.33
C GLU A 118 9.86 1.44 -0.28
N LEU A 119 9.55 1.95 0.91
CA LEU A 119 8.40 2.78 1.22
C LEU A 119 8.88 4.08 1.87
N ASN A 120 9.05 5.13 1.06
CA ASN A 120 9.62 6.40 1.50
C ASN A 120 8.52 7.44 1.76
N ARG A 121 8.74 8.32 2.75
CA ARG A 121 7.81 9.38 3.15
C ARG A 121 7.46 10.31 1.98
N GLY A 122 6.17 10.60 1.85
CA GLY A 122 5.63 11.48 0.81
C GLY A 122 5.64 10.91 -0.60
N ARG A 123 6.03 9.63 -0.77
CA ARG A 123 5.84 8.89 -2.03
C ARG A 123 4.48 8.20 -2.02
N ARG A 124 3.86 8.19 -3.20
CA ARG A 124 2.56 7.57 -3.45
C ARG A 124 2.78 6.46 -4.48
N TYR A 125 2.77 5.23 -4.01
CA TYR A 125 3.11 4.03 -4.75
C TYR A 125 1.85 3.36 -5.26
N GLY A 126 1.78 3.11 -6.56
CA GLY A 126 0.76 2.25 -7.17
C GLY A 126 1.28 0.81 -7.30
N LEU A 127 0.72 -0.14 -6.55
CA LEU A 127 1.05 -1.56 -6.63
C LEU A 127 0.22 -2.24 -7.72
N ILE A 128 0.88 -2.64 -8.81
CA ILE A 128 0.27 -3.27 -9.98
C ILE A 128 0.83 -4.67 -10.23
N GLY A 129 0.09 -5.44 -11.00
CA GLY A 129 0.43 -6.80 -11.41
C GLY A 129 -0.82 -7.62 -11.67
N LEU A 130 -0.65 -8.80 -12.28
CA LEU A 130 -1.75 -9.67 -12.69
C LEU A 130 -2.69 -10.06 -11.54
N ASN A 131 -3.91 -10.48 -11.88
CA ASN A 131 -4.85 -11.01 -10.91
C ASN A 131 -4.37 -12.39 -10.42
N GLY A 132 -4.42 -12.62 -9.11
CA GLY A 132 -3.81 -13.81 -8.49
C GLY A 132 -2.27 -13.81 -8.44
N SER A 133 -1.60 -12.67 -8.72
CA SER A 133 -0.14 -12.52 -8.50
C SER A 133 0.25 -12.38 -7.03
N GLY A 134 -0.69 -12.03 -6.15
CA GLY A 134 -0.48 -11.85 -4.71
C GLY A 134 -0.38 -10.40 -4.23
N LYS A 135 -0.83 -9.40 -5.01
CA LYS A 135 -0.88 -7.97 -4.61
C LYS A 135 -1.40 -7.78 -3.18
N SER A 136 -2.62 -8.25 -2.90
CA SER A 136 -3.21 -8.17 -1.57
C SER A 136 -2.42 -8.99 -0.56
N THR A 137 -1.88 -10.17 -0.90
CA THR A 137 -1.00 -10.95 0.01
C THR A 137 0.23 -10.16 0.46
N VAL A 138 0.84 -9.37 -0.43
CA VAL A 138 1.93 -8.44 -0.08
C VAL A 138 1.41 -7.36 0.87
N MET A 139 0.25 -6.76 0.63
CA MET A 139 -0.33 -5.77 1.55
C MET A 139 -0.57 -6.37 2.95
N HIS A 140 -1.19 -7.56 3.06
CA HIS A 140 -1.42 -8.22 4.34
C HIS A 140 -0.12 -8.55 5.09
N ALA A 141 0.96 -8.90 4.38
CA ALA A 141 2.26 -9.12 5.01
C ALA A 141 2.87 -7.84 5.62
N ILE A 142 2.56 -6.66 5.05
CA ILE A 142 2.91 -5.36 5.65
C ILE A 142 2.08 -5.18 6.93
N ILE A 143 0.76 -5.37 6.84
CA ILE A 143 -0.22 -4.97 7.88
C ILE A 143 -0.18 -5.85 9.11
N ASN A 144 0.01 -7.15 8.92
CA ASN A 144 0.06 -8.12 10.00
C ASN A 144 1.37 -8.03 10.81
N ASN A 145 2.24 -7.05 10.49
CA ASN A 145 3.59 -6.88 11.02
C ASN A 145 4.47 -8.14 10.82
N GLU A 146 4.20 -8.90 9.75
CA GLU A 146 4.98 -10.08 9.34
C GLU A 146 6.28 -9.68 8.62
N LEU A 147 6.28 -8.49 8.02
CA LEU A 147 7.48 -7.80 7.58
C LEU A 147 8.20 -7.13 8.78
N PRO A 148 9.54 -7.06 8.78
CA PRO A 148 10.30 -6.38 9.84
C PRO A 148 10.21 -4.85 9.66
N ILE A 149 9.01 -4.29 9.79
CA ILE A 149 8.76 -2.85 9.80
C ILE A 149 8.73 -2.41 11.28
N PRO A 150 9.29 -1.23 11.64
CA PRO A 150 9.29 -0.80 13.03
C PRO A 150 7.88 -0.59 13.58
N GLU A 151 7.63 -1.04 14.82
CA GLU A 151 6.33 -0.86 15.51
C GLU A 151 5.92 0.61 15.66
N SER A 152 6.87 1.54 15.59
CA SER A 152 6.64 2.98 15.63
C SER A 152 6.05 3.58 14.34
N VAL A 153 5.56 2.74 13.41
CA VAL A 153 4.98 3.15 12.12
C VAL A 153 3.47 2.97 12.15
N ASP A 154 2.75 4.05 12.46
CA ASP A 154 1.31 4.12 12.30
C ASP A 154 0.91 3.80 10.86
N MET A 155 0.32 2.63 10.68
CA MET A 155 -0.15 2.11 9.42
C MET A 155 -1.67 1.94 9.45
N TYR A 156 -2.32 2.09 8.30
CA TYR A 156 -3.75 1.89 8.16
C TYR A 156 -4.08 1.28 6.81
N LEU A 157 -5.06 0.39 6.77
CA LEU A 157 -5.52 -0.31 5.57
C LEU A 157 -7.01 -0.03 5.31
N VAL A 158 -7.36 0.11 4.04
CA VAL A 158 -8.73 -0.07 3.53
C VAL A 158 -8.69 -1.10 2.39
N VAL A 159 -9.47 -2.20 2.46
CA VAL A 159 -9.55 -3.27 1.41
C VAL A 159 -10.99 -3.75 1.26
N GLU A 160 -11.37 -4.17 0.05
CA GLU A 160 -12.70 -4.70 -0.32
C GLU A 160 -13.19 -5.96 0.45
N ILE A 161 -12.28 -6.75 1.01
CA ILE A 161 -12.55 -8.07 1.64
C ILE A 161 -12.64 -7.91 3.18
N PHE A 162 -13.24 -8.87 3.90
CA PHE A 162 -13.41 -8.85 5.37
C PHE A 162 -12.21 -9.52 6.10
N ILE A 163 -11.58 -8.82 7.05
CA ILE A 163 -10.52 -9.30 7.99
C ILE A 163 -10.72 -8.56 9.31
N VAL A 164 -10.51 -9.27 10.41
CA VAL A 164 -10.35 -8.71 11.76
C VAL A 164 -9.11 -9.34 12.36
N ILE A 165 -8.09 -8.54 12.68
CA ILE A 165 -6.92 -8.98 13.44
C ILE A 165 -6.85 -8.11 14.69
N TYR A 166 -7.01 -8.74 15.84
CA TYR A 166 -6.57 -8.21 17.12
C TYR A 166 -5.41 -9.07 17.60
N PHE A 167 -4.22 -8.51 17.70
CA PHE A 167 -3.19 -9.02 18.60
C PHE A 167 -2.41 -7.87 19.23
N LEU A 168 -1.95 -8.13 20.46
CA LEU A 168 -1.32 -7.23 21.43
C LEU A 168 -0.76 -5.89 20.92
N ASN A 169 -1.22 -4.82 21.57
CA ASN A 169 -0.58 -3.51 21.79
C ASN A 169 -0.06 -2.72 20.56
N LEU A 170 -0.60 -1.50 20.42
CA LEU A 170 -0.13 -0.39 19.59
C LEU A 170 -0.40 -0.42 18.07
N LEU A 171 -0.85 -1.52 17.46
CA LEU A 171 -1.21 -1.51 16.04
C LEU A 171 -2.70 -1.18 15.77
N ILE A 172 -2.95 -0.10 15.02
CA ILE A 172 -4.30 0.35 14.62
C ILE A 172 -4.83 -0.50 13.45
N ALA A 173 -5.11 -1.79 13.72
CA ALA A 173 -5.79 -2.69 12.79
C ALA A 173 -7.30 -2.38 12.77
N VAL A 174 -7.73 -1.45 11.90
CA VAL A 174 -9.16 -1.13 11.76
C VAL A 174 -9.85 -2.07 10.78
N SER A 175 -10.94 -2.68 11.25
CA SER A 175 -11.84 -3.52 10.46
C SER A 175 -12.28 -2.84 9.17
N ARG A 176 -12.24 -3.59 8.06
CA ARG A 176 -12.45 -3.09 6.69
C ARG A 176 -13.83 -2.45 6.45
N GLU A 177 -14.86 -2.79 7.24
CA GLU A 177 -16.10 -2.00 7.30
C GLU A 177 -16.28 -1.41 8.71
N MET A 178 -16.83 -0.20 8.80
CA MET A 178 -17.33 0.31 10.08
C MET A 178 -18.39 -0.66 10.63
N PRO A 179 -18.27 -1.17 11.87
CA PRO A 179 -19.26 -2.08 12.44
C PRO A 179 -20.64 -1.42 12.48
N ALA A 180 -21.69 -2.23 12.49
CA ALA A 180 -23.08 -1.78 12.58
C ALA A 180 -23.40 -1.21 13.99
N SER A 181 -22.80 -0.07 14.31
CA SER A 181 -22.89 0.56 15.62
C SER A 181 -24.05 1.57 15.71
N ASN A 182 -24.38 1.96 16.94
CA ASN A 182 -25.35 3.02 17.21
C ASN A 182 -24.77 4.44 17.07
N MET A 183 -23.48 4.59 16.76
CA MET A 183 -22.82 5.87 16.53
C MET A 183 -23.25 6.46 15.18
N THR A 184 -23.26 7.79 15.06
CA THR A 184 -23.46 8.44 13.77
C THR A 184 -22.22 8.29 12.87
N ALA A 185 -22.38 8.43 11.55
CA ALA A 185 -21.24 8.41 10.62
C ALA A 185 -20.20 9.50 10.96
N LEU A 186 -20.65 10.68 11.40
CA LEU A 186 -19.77 11.77 11.86
C LEU A 186 -19.00 11.38 13.13
N GLN A 187 -19.68 10.80 14.13
CA GLN A 187 -19.03 10.31 15.36
C GLN A 187 -18.03 9.19 15.06
N ALA A 188 -18.33 8.28 14.14
CA ALA A 188 -17.44 7.19 13.74
C ALA A 188 -16.09 7.66 13.14
N VAL A 189 -16.07 8.85 12.53
CA VAL A 189 -14.85 9.48 11.99
C VAL A 189 -14.11 10.29 13.05
N ILE A 190 -14.82 10.88 14.03
CA ILE A 190 -14.24 11.69 15.12
C ILE A 190 -13.75 10.84 16.29
N ASP A 191 -14.32 9.65 16.52
CA ASP A 191 -13.98 8.73 17.61
C ASP A 191 -12.65 8.02 17.35
N VAL A 192 -11.59 8.80 17.60
CA VAL A 192 -10.18 8.46 17.37
C VAL A 192 -9.30 9.05 18.49
N ASP A 193 -9.91 9.27 19.65
CA ASP A 193 -9.25 9.82 20.85
C ASP A 193 -8.20 8.87 21.45
N SER A 194 -8.27 7.56 21.21
CA SER A 194 -7.21 6.63 21.63
C SER A 194 -5.94 6.83 20.80
N GLN A 195 -6.07 6.94 19.48
CA GLN A 195 -4.97 7.19 18.55
C GLN A 195 -4.31 8.55 18.82
N ARG A 196 -5.12 9.56 19.19
CA ARG A 196 -4.56 10.85 19.61
C ARG A 196 -3.72 10.72 20.89
N LYS A 197 -4.16 9.94 21.88
CA LYS A 197 -3.40 9.70 23.12
C LYS A 197 -2.12 8.88 22.87
N GLU A 198 -2.19 7.89 21.98
CA GLU A 198 -1.02 7.11 21.53
C GLU A 198 0.04 8.03 20.88
N LEU A 199 -0.39 8.95 20.01
CA LEU A 199 0.49 9.96 19.42
C LEU A 199 1.04 10.97 20.44
N GLU A 200 0.24 11.37 21.44
CA GLU A 200 0.71 12.24 22.54
C GLU A 200 1.77 11.51 23.39
N HIS A 201 1.60 10.22 23.70
CA HIS A 201 2.59 9.39 24.41
C HIS A 201 3.88 9.17 23.58
N LEU A 202 3.76 8.81 22.30
CA LEU A 202 4.92 8.62 21.41
C LEU A 202 5.72 9.92 21.23
N ALA A 203 5.05 11.08 21.23
CA ALA A 203 5.72 12.38 21.22
C ALA A 203 6.47 12.67 22.53
N GLU A 204 5.96 12.24 23.69
CA GLU A 204 6.65 12.37 24.97
C GLU A 204 7.91 11.49 25.04
N GLU A 205 7.83 10.24 24.55
CA GLU A 205 8.97 9.33 24.45
C GLU A 205 10.06 9.88 23.53
N LEU A 206 9.69 10.31 22.31
CA LEU A 206 10.63 10.86 21.33
C LEU A 206 11.22 12.21 21.75
N ALA A 207 10.52 13.00 22.58
CA ALA A 207 11.06 14.25 23.14
C ALA A 207 12.23 14.02 24.11
N GLY A 208 12.34 12.82 24.71
CA GLY A 208 13.51 12.42 25.50
C GLY A 208 14.76 12.08 24.66
N ASN A 209 14.59 11.83 23.36
CA ASN A 209 15.66 11.43 22.45
C ASN A 209 16.27 12.63 21.70
N HIS A 210 17.59 12.59 21.43
CA HIS A 210 18.33 13.70 20.80
C HIS A 210 19.04 13.30 19.48
N ASP A 211 18.80 12.08 18.98
CA ASP A 211 19.14 11.68 17.61
C ASP A 211 18.30 12.44 16.56
N ASP A 212 18.83 12.57 15.34
CA ASP A 212 18.23 13.43 14.31
C ASP A 212 16.92 12.80 13.78
N GLU A 213 16.87 11.46 13.74
CA GLU A 213 15.76 10.62 13.31
C GLU A 213 14.55 10.75 14.26
N SER A 214 14.75 10.64 15.58
CA SER A 214 13.68 10.89 16.58
C SER A 214 13.14 12.30 16.49
N GLN A 215 13.99 13.29 16.21
CA GLN A 215 13.58 14.69 16.10
C GLN A 215 12.77 14.96 14.82
N GLU A 216 13.10 14.31 13.68
CA GLU A 216 12.26 14.38 12.49
C GLU A 216 10.88 13.75 12.73
N LYS A 217 10.86 12.57 13.37
CA LYS A 217 9.63 11.85 13.71
C LYS A 217 8.75 12.61 14.70
N LEU A 218 9.34 13.22 15.72
CA LEU A 218 8.65 14.09 16.67
C LEU A 218 7.98 15.28 15.99
N MET A 219 8.66 15.91 15.03
CA MET A 219 8.11 17.03 14.25
C MET A 219 6.93 16.58 13.37
N ASP A 220 6.99 15.39 12.77
CA ASP A 220 5.88 14.78 12.01
C ASP A 220 4.65 14.47 12.90
N ILE A 221 4.87 13.93 14.10
CA ILE A 221 3.80 13.66 15.07
C ILE A 221 3.16 14.97 15.55
N TYR A 222 3.95 16.01 15.83
CA TYR A 222 3.39 17.31 16.18
C TYR A 222 2.70 18.03 15.01
N GLU A 223 3.01 17.73 13.75
CA GLU A 223 2.18 18.20 12.61
C GLU A 223 0.82 17.50 12.65
N ARG A 224 0.80 16.18 12.87
CA ARG A 224 -0.43 15.38 12.96
C ARG A 224 -1.33 15.78 14.13
N LEU A 225 -0.76 15.96 15.32
CA LEU A 225 -1.51 16.38 16.52
C LEU A 225 -2.09 17.81 16.42
N ASP A 226 -1.53 18.66 15.57
CA ASP A 226 -2.08 19.98 15.27
C ASP A 226 -3.12 19.92 14.14
N GLU A 227 -2.99 18.97 13.20
CA GLU A 227 -4.06 18.67 12.24
C GLU A 227 -5.29 18.03 12.93
N MET A 228 -5.11 17.25 13.99
CA MET A 228 -6.18 16.65 14.81
C MET A 228 -6.71 17.56 15.94
N ASP A 229 -6.55 18.88 15.83
CA ASP A 229 -7.06 19.85 16.81
C ASP A 229 -8.59 19.70 17.01
N ALA A 230 -9.00 19.37 18.24
CA ALA A 230 -10.40 19.10 18.60
C ALA A 230 -11.36 20.24 18.24
N SER A 231 -10.89 21.49 18.18
CA SER A 231 -11.72 22.64 17.78
C SER A 231 -12.14 22.64 16.30
N LEU A 232 -11.45 21.86 15.45
CA LEU A 232 -11.73 21.71 14.02
C LEU A 232 -12.11 20.28 13.61
N ALA A 233 -12.04 19.32 14.54
CA ALA A 233 -12.30 17.89 14.31
C ALA A 233 -13.62 17.63 13.59
N GLU A 234 -14.73 18.15 14.13
CA GLU A 234 -16.07 17.96 13.56
C GLU A 234 -16.19 18.52 12.14
N LYS A 235 -15.65 19.73 11.92
CA LYS A 235 -15.66 20.37 10.60
C LYS A 235 -14.88 19.54 9.57
N LYS A 236 -13.67 19.07 9.92
CA LYS A 236 -12.83 18.26 9.02
C LYS A 236 -13.46 16.89 8.72
N ALA A 237 -14.02 16.23 9.73
CA ALA A 237 -14.73 14.97 9.56
C ALA A 237 -15.95 15.13 8.64
N ALA A 238 -16.73 16.21 8.82
CA ALA A 238 -17.87 16.55 7.96
C ALA A 238 -17.46 16.91 6.52
N GLU A 239 -16.31 17.58 6.32
CA GLU A 239 -15.76 17.88 4.99
C GLU A 239 -15.32 16.60 4.25
N ILE A 240 -14.60 15.69 4.91
CA ILE A 240 -14.17 14.39 4.34
C ILE A 240 -15.40 13.53 4.00
N LEU A 241 -16.36 13.42 4.93
CA LEU A 241 -17.60 12.70 4.68
C LEU A 241 -18.40 13.32 3.53
N HIS A 242 -18.47 14.65 3.42
CA HIS A 242 -19.16 15.29 2.31
C HIS A 242 -18.50 14.97 0.96
N GLY A 243 -17.17 15.00 0.88
CA GLY A 243 -16.41 14.64 -0.32
C GLY A 243 -16.60 13.19 -0.76
N LEU A 244 -16.83 12.28 0.20
CA LEU A 244 -17.18 10.87 -0.06
C LEU A 244 -18.70 10.64 -0.30
N GLY A 245 -19.47 11.70 -0.55
CA GLY A 245 -20.89 11.64 -0.93
C GLY A 245 -21.89 11.63 0.23
N PHE A 246 -21.47 11.81 1.49
CA PHE A 246 -22.41 11.88 2.62
C PHE A 246 -23.02 13.27 2.76
N THR A 247 -24.33 13.36 2.50
CA THR A 247 -25.13 14.55 2.83
C THR A 247 -25.18 14.81 4.34
N LYS A 248 -25.49 16.04 4.77
CA LYS A 248 -25.59 16.40 6.19
C LYS A 248 -26.55 15.51 7.00
N THR A 249 -27.64 15.04 6.39
CA THR A 249 -28.58 14.11 7.04
C THR A 249 -27.98 12.71 7.19
N MET A 250 -27.19 12.25 6.21
CA MET A 250 -26.47 10.98 6.29
C MET A 250 -25.35 11.02 7.34
N GLN A 251 -24.63 12.14 7.48
CA GLN A 251 -23.59 12.30 8.50
C GLN A 251 -24.13 12.09 9.93
N MET A 252 -25.40 12.43 10.17
CA MET A 252 -26.12 12.21 11.45
C MET A 252 -26.84 10.86 11.55
N LYS A 253 -26.83 10.04 10.50
CA LYS A 253 -27.45 8.70 10.49
C LYS A 253 -26.53 7.68 11.18
N LYS A 254 -27.09 6.65 11.81
CA LYS A 254 -26.31 5.63 12.54
C LYS A 254 -25.61 4.67 11.58
N CYS A 255 -24.42 4.22 11.95
CA CYS A 255 -23.59 3.31 11.15
C CYS A 255 -24.31 2.02 10.76
N LYS A 256 -25.14 1.47 11.67
CA LYS A 256 -25.97 0.27 11.41
C LYS A 256 -27.04 0.44 10.33
N ASP A 257 -27.44 1.68 10.02
CA ASP A 257 -28.50 1.95 9.04
C ASP A 257 -27.93 2.13 7.60
N PHE A 258 -26.64 1.87 7.40
CA PHE A 258 -25.95 1.95 6.11
C PHE A 258 -25.64 0.57 5.53
N SER A 259 -25.65 0.44 4.20
CA SER A 259 -25.17 -0.77 3.52
C SER A 259 -23.65 -0.93 3.65
N GLY A 260 -23.12 -2.12 3.38
CA GLY A 260 -21.68 -2.42 3.45
C GLY A 260 -20.81 -1.40 2.69
N GLY A 261 -21.14 -1.12 1.42
CA GLY A 261 -20.44 -0.11 0.62
C GLY A 261 -20.43 1.30 1.24
N TRP A 262 -21.51 1.74 1.92
CA TRP A 262 -21.48 3.00 2.67
C TRP A 262 -20.64 2.90 3.95
N ARG A 263 -20.65 1.76 4.66
CA ARG A 263 -19.80 1.51 5.84
C ARG A 263 -18.30 1.42 5.47
N MET A 264 -17.98 0.96 4.27
CA MET A 264 -16.65 1.06 3.66
C MET A 264 -16.24 2.53 3.43
N ARG A 265 -17.14 3.37 2.89
CA ARG A 265 -16.85 4.82 2.76
C ARG A 265 -16.64 5.50 4.12
N ILE A 266 -17.33 5.08 5.19
CA ILE A 266 -17.05 5.58 6.56
C ILE A 266 -15.66 5.14 7.03
N ALA A 267 -15.24 3.88 6.76
CA ALA A 267 -13.90 3.40 7.09
C ALA A 267 -12.81 4.18 6.34
N LEU A 268 -13.01 4.47 5.05
CA LEU A 268 -12.15 5.35 4.25
C LEU A 268 -12.11 6.78 4.80
N ALA A 269 -13.26 7.35 5.18
CA ALA A 269 -13.33 8.67 5.81
C ALA A 269 -12.49 8.73 7.11
N ARG A 270 -12.57 7.69 7.95
CA ARG A 270 -11.77 7.55 9.17
C ARG A 270 -10.28 7.42 8.87
N ALA A 271 -9.89 6.66 7.84
CA ALA A 271 -8.50 6.55 7.39
C ALA A 271 -7.91 7.90 6.94
N LEU A 272 -8.66 8.64 6.12
CA LEU A 272 -8.28 9.97 5.62
C LEU A 272 -8.23 11.03 6.73
N TYR A 273 -9.11 10.94 7.73
CA TYR A 273 -9.09 11.80 8.91
C TYR A 273 -7.86 11.51 9.80
N LEU A 274 -7.51 10.24 9.98
CA LEU A 274 -6.40 9.80 10.82
C LEU A 274 -5.01 10.17 10.28
N LYS A 275 -4.85 10.18 8.96
CA LYS A 275 -3.57 10.42 8.26
C LYS A 275 -2.39 9.61 8.83
N PRO A 276 -2.45 8.27 8.79
CA PRO A 276 -1.34 7.39 9.19
C PRO A 276 -0.06 7.70 8.41
N SER A 277 1.09 7.34 8.99
CA SER A 277 2.41 7.42 8.33
C SER A 277 2.48 6.57 7.07
N LEU A 278 1.83 5.41 7.08
CA LEU A 278 1.63 4.55 5.91
C LEU A 278 0.12 4.28 5.71
N LEU A 279 -0.46 4.87 4.67
CA LEU A 279 -1.83 4.55 4.23
C LEU A 279 -1.78 3.49 3.12
N LEU A 280 -2.56 2.43 3.27
CA LEU A 280 -2.69 1.34 2.32
C LEU A 280 -4.15 1.27 1.83
N LEU A 281 -4.38 1.27 0.52
CA LEU A 281 -5.71 1.22 -0.09
C LEU A 281 -5.76 0.14 -1.18
N ASP A 282 -6.63 -0.85 -1.04
CA ASP A 282 -6.86 -1.91 -2.04
C ASP A 282 -8.24 -1.70 -2.67
N GLU A 283 -8.24 -1.31 -3.94
CA GLU A 283 -9.40 -0.91 -4.76
C GLU A 283 -10.35 0.12 -4.11
N PRO A 284 -9.86 1.28 -3.63
CA PRO A 284 -10.67 2.27 -2.94
C PRO A 284 -11.80 2.89 -3.78
N THR A 285 -11.75 2.74 -5.10
CA THR A 285 -12.73 3.29 -6.06
C THR A 285 -13.95 2.40 -6.28
N ASN A 286 -13.92 1.10 -5.91
CA ASN A 286 -14.95 0.12 -6.31
C ASN A 286 -16.36 0.38 -5.75
N HIS A 287 -16.47 1.19 -4.68
CA HIS A 287 -17.75 1.57 -4.07
C HIS A 287 -18.01 3.08 -4.11
N LEU A 288 -17.24 3.82 -4.91
CA LEU A 288 -17.35 5.26 -5.10
C LEU A 288 -18.06 5.59 -6.42
N ASP A 289 -18.87 6.63 -6.36
CA ASP A 289 -19.42 7.30 -7.55
C ASP A 289 -18.39 8.28 -8.11
N LEU A 290 -18.57 8.71 -9.37
CA LEU A 290 -17.55 9.48 -10.09
C LEU A 290 -17.13 10.77 -9.36
N GLU A 291 -18.06 11.48 -8.74
CA GLU A 291 -17.76 12.70 -7.99
C GLU A 291 -16.88 12.40 -6.75
N ALA A 292 -17.22 11.34 -6.00
CA ALA A 292 -16.42 10.88 -4.86
C ALA A 292 -15.04 10.33 -5.28
N CYS A 293 -14.94 9.67 -6.43
CA CYS A 293 -13.65 9.23 -7.00
C CYS A 293 -12.74 10.43 -7.30
N VAL A 294 -13.25 11.44 -8.00
CA VAL A 294 -12.48 12.66 -8.35
C VAL A 294 -12.10 13.44 -7.10
N TRP A 295 -12.98 13.52 -6.10
CA TRP A 295 -12.64 14.13 -4.81
C TRP A 295 -11.53 13.36 -4.08
N LEU A 296 -11.62 12.02 -4.04
CA LEU A 296 -10.60 11.17 -3.41
C LEU A 296 -9.24 11.30 -4.10
N GLU A 297 -9.21 11.32 -5.44
CA GLU A 297 -8.00 11.56 -6.24
C GLU A 297 -7.35 12.90 -5.88
N GLN A 298 -8.14 13.97 -5.79
CA GLN A 298 -7.68 15.30 -5.40
C GLN A 298 -7.20 15.39 -3.95
N GLU A 299 -7.72 14.58 -3.03
CA GLU A 299 -7.27 14.57 -1.64
C GLU A 299 -6.01 13.70 -1.49
N LEU A 300 -5.95 12.53 -2.12
CA LEU A 300 -4.79 11.64 -2.09
C LEU A 300 -3.58 12.20 -2.86
N SER A 301 -3.77 12.96 -3.94
CA SER A 301 -2.68 13.64 -4.65
C SER A 301 -1.91 14.65 -3.76
N LYS A 302 -2.58 15.19 -2.72
CA LYS A 302 -2.01 16.10 -1.71
C LYS A 302 -1.49 15.37 -0.47
N TYR A 303 -1.59 14.05 -0.41
CA TYR A 303 -1.17 13.25 0.73
C TYR A 303 0.36 13.34 0.90
N LYS A 304 0.79 13.95 2.02
CA LYS A 304 2.20 14.21 2.36
C LYS A 304 2.95 13.00 2.94
N ARG A 305 2.21 11.97 3.36
CA ARG A 305 2.74 10.76 4.00
C ARG A 305 2.85 9.64 2.97
N THR A 306 3.31 8.46 3.38
CA THR A 306 3.47 7.32 2.47
C THR A 306 2.11 6.74 2.14
N LEU A 307 1.87 6.47 0.86
CA LEU A 307 0.64 5.87 0.35
C LEU A 307 1.00 4.67 -0.54
N LEU A 308 0.35 3.52 -0.33
CA LEU A 308 0.39 2.37 -1.24
C LEU A 308 -1.04 2.05 -1.70
N VAL A 309 -1.29 2.20 -3.00
CA VAL A 309 -2.59 1.95 -3.63
C VAL A 309 -2.48 0.73 -4.52
N VAL A 310 -3.33 -0.27 -4.33
CA VAL A 310 -3.71 -1.19 -5.42
C VAL A 310 -4.97 -0.59 -6.05
N SER A 311 -4.91 -0.32 -7.35
CA SER A 311 -6.09 0.09 -8.10
C SER A 311 -6.06 -0.41 -9.54
N HIS A 312 -7.22 -0.83 -10.01
CA HIS A 312 -7.50 -1.19 -11.38
C HIS A 312 -7.84 0.04 -12.28
N SER A 313 -7.92 1.25 -11.72
CA SER A 313 -8.23 2.47 -12.47
C SER A 313 -6.97 3.23 -12.94
N GLN A 314 -6.78 3.35 -14.25
CA GLN A 314 -5.62 4.04 -14.84
C GLN A 314 -5.61 5.54 -14.53
N ASP A 315 -6.76 6.21 -14.62
CA ASP A 315 -6.88 7.65 -14.36
C ASP A 315 -6.57 7.98 -12.89
N PHE A 316 -7.12 7.19 -11.95
CA PHE A 316 -6.86 7.33 -10.51
C PHE A 316 -5.37 7.11 -10.18
N MET A 317 -4.76 6.08 -10.76
CA MET A 317 -3.33 5.81 -10.61
C MET A 317 -2.48 6.94 -11.21
N ASN A 318 -2.92 7.55 -12.32
CA ASN A 318 -2.24 8.67 -12.95
C ASN A 318 -2.33 9.98 -12.14
N GLY A 319 -3.47 10.26 -11.50
CA GLY A 319 -3.67 11.45 -10.68
C GLY A 319 -3.01 11.36 -9.29
N VAL A 320 -2.97 10.17 -8.69
CA VAL A 320 -2.46 9.96 -7.33
C VAL A 320 -0.98 9.58 -7.28
N CYS A 321 -0.52 8.62 -8.10
CA CYS A 321 0.76 7.95 -7.85
C CYS A 321 1.98 8.73 -8.37
N THR A 322 3.04 8.81 -7.55
CA THR A 322 4.36 9.32 -7.94
C THR A 322 5.30 8.23 -8.43
N ASN A 323 5.00 6.99 -8.08
CA ASN A 323 5.81 5.81 -8.32
C ASN A 323 4.88 4.61 -8.56
N VAL A 324 5.35 3.64 -9.35
CA VAL A 324 4.63 2.39 -9.61
C VAL A 324 5.50 1.23 -9.18
N ILE A 325 4.96 0.34 -8.34
CA ILE A 325 5.58 -0.92 -7.94
C ILE A 325 4.91 -2.01 -8.77
N HIS A 326 5.66 -2.61 -9.68
CA HIS A 326 5.18 -3.72 -10.51
C HIS A 326 5.60 -5.06 -9.91
N LEU A 327 4.61 -5.84 -9.47
CA LEU A 327 4.79 -7.23 -9.05
C LEU A 327 4.88 -8.12 -10.30
N PHE A 328 6.10 -8.35 -10.78
CA PHE A 328 6.40 -9.09 -12.01
C PHE A 328 7.44 -10.18 -11.74
N GLN A 329 7.24 -11.39 -12.26
CA GLN A 329 8.16 -12.53 -12.10
C GLN A 329 8.62 -12.76 -10.63
N LYS A 330 7.68 -12.69 -9.67
CA LYS A 330 7.94 -12.79 -8.22
C LYS A 330 8.89 -11.73 -7.66
N LYS A 331 9.00 -10.56 -8.29
CA LYS A 331 9.81 -9.42 -7.81
C LYS A 331 9.02 -8.13 -7.84
N LEU A 332 9.35 -7.23 -6.91
CA LEU A 332 8.85 -5.85 -6.89
C LEU A 332 9.81 -4.98 -7.71
N VAL A 333 9.33 -4.48 -8.85
CA VAL A 333 10.12 -3.63 -9.76
C VAL A 333 9.58 -2.20 -9.70
N TYR A 334 10.45 -1.25 -9.38
CA TYR A 334 10.08 0.16 -9.16
C TYR A 334 10.22 0.98 -10.45
N TYR A 335 9.20 1.77 -10.72
CA TYR A 335 9.19 2.77 -11.78
C TYR A 335 8.91 4.14 -11.14
N THR A 336 9.66 5.15 -11.58
CA THR A 336 9.40 6.55 -11.23
C THR A 336 8.41 7.14 -12.21
N GLY A 337 7.41 7.87 -11.71
CA GLY A 337 6.37 8.46 -12.54
C GLY A 337 4.97 7.92 -12.26
N ASN A 338 4.03 8.41 -13.05
CA ASN A 338 2.64 7.98 -13.06
C ASN A 338 2.46 6.67 -13.87
N TYR A 339 1.23 6.19 -13.99
CA TYR A 339 0.92 4.95 -14.72
C TYR A 339 1.29 5.02 -16.21
N ASP A 340 1.05 6.15 -16.89
CA ASP A 340 1.43 6.34 -18.29
C ASP A 340 2.95 6.23 -18.52
N GLN A 341 3.74 6.83 -17.62
CA GLN A 341 5.20 6.74 -17.65
C GLN A 341 5.68 5.30 -17.39
N PHE A 342 5.02 4.57 -16.48
CA PHE A 342 5.25 3.13 -16.30
C PHE A 342 4.98 2.36 -17.60
N VAL A 343 3.80 2.50 -18.21
CA VAL A 343 3.42 1.75 -19.43
C VAL A 343 4.42 2.02 -20.56
N LYS A 344 4.74 3.30 -20.81
CA LYS A 344 5.73 3.68 -21.83
C LYS A 344 7.11 3.06 -21.55
N THR A 345 7.63 3.22 -20.35
CA THR A 345 8.94 2.67 -19.95
C THR A 345 8.94 1.14 -20.07
N ARG A 346 7.84 0.48 -19.71
CA ARG A 346 7.70 -0.98 -19.79
C ARG A 346 7.69 -1.49 -21.23
N LEU A 347 7.00 -0.81 -22.14
CA LEU A 347 7.01 -1.14 -23.57
C LEU A 347 8.40 -0.96 -24.19
N GLU A 348 9.08 0.15 -23.89
CA GLU A 348 10.47 0.40 -24.35
C GLU A 348 11.44 -0.69 -23.85
N LEU A 349 11.32 -1.11 -22.58
CA LEU A 349 12.12 -2.20 -22.02
C LEU A 349 11.83 -3.55 -22.68
N LEU A 350 10.56 -3.89 -22.94
CA LEU A 350 10.17 -5.13 -23.62
C LEU A 350 10.65 -5.17 -25.07
N GLU A 351 10.54 -4.07 -25.82
CA GLU A 351 11.10 -3.96 -27.16
C GLU A 351 12.62 -4.15 -27.17
N ASN A 352 13.33 -3.50 -26.26
CA ASN A 352 14.78 -3.59 -26.16
C ASN A 352 15.24 -5.00 -25.76
N GLN A 353 14.51 -5.66 -24.84
CA GLN A 353 14.72 -7.07 -24.49
C GLN A 353 14.50 -7.98 -25.70
N GLN A 354 13.41 -7.80 -26.46
CA GLN A 354 13.10 -8.64 -27.61
C GLN A 354 14.10 -8.43 -28.77
N LYS A 355 14.54 -7.19 -29.02
CA LYS A 355 15.60 -6.88 -30.00
C LYS A 355 16.91 -7.56 -29.61
N ARG A 356 17.30 -7.49 -28.32
CA ARG A 356 18.52 -8.13 -27.80
C ARG A 356 18.44 -9.66 -27.87
N TYR A 357 17.32 -10.25 -27.47
CA TYR A 357 17.04 -11.68 -27.63
C TYR A 357 17.18 -12.13 -29.09
N ASN A 358 16.49 -11.45 -30.03
CA ASN A 358 16.54 -11.79 -31.45
C ASN A 358 17.97 -11.71 -32.00
N TRP A 359 18.74 -10.69 -31.60
CA TRP A 359 20.15 -10.53 -32.00
C TRP A 359 21.03 -11.65 -31.43
N GLU A 360 20.90 -11.98 -30.14
CA GLU A 360 21.64 -13.08 -29.51
C GLU A 360 21.33 -14.43 -30.17
N GLN A 361 20.05 -14.72 -30.46
CA GLN A 361 19.65 -15.95 -31.15
C GLN A 361 20.19 -16.01 -32.59
N ALA A 362 20.17 -14.88 -33.33
CA ALA A 362 20.74 -14.82 -34.67
C ALA A 362 22.26 -15.01 -34.67
N GLN A 363 22.98 -14.43 -33.71
CA GLN A 363 24.42 -14.67 -33.52
C GLN A 363 24.70 -16.14 -33.18
N LEU A 364 23.93 -16.71 -32.25
CA LEU A 364 24.02 -18.11 -31.85
C LEU A 364 23.80 -19.05 -33.04
N GLN A 365 22.77 -18.80 -33.85
CA GLN A 365 22.48 -19.59 -35.05
C GLN A 365 23.60 -19.48 -36.09
N HIS A 366 24.07 -18.25 -36.39
CA HIS A 366 25.16 -18.05 -37.34
C HIS A 366 26.47 -18.71 -36.88
N MET A 367 26.78 -18.70 -35.58
CA MET A 367 27.92 -19.44 -35.03
C MET A 367 27.73 -20.95 -35.15
N LYS A 368 26.53 -21.49 -34.86
CA LYS A 368 26.21 -22.92 -35.03
C LYS A 368 26.35 -23.37 -36.48
N ASP A 369 25.79 -22.62 -37.42
CA ASP A 369 25.87 -22.90 -38.85
C ASP A 369 27.33 -22.87 -39.35
N TYR A 370 28.14 -21.94 -38.86
CA TYR A 370 29.56 -21.88 -39.21
C TYR A 370 30.34 -23.08 -38.66
N VAL A 371 30.10 -23.49 -37.40
CA VAL A 371 30.73 -24.68 -36.81
C VAL A 371 30.31 -25.95 -37.56
N ALA A 372 29.03 -26.10 -37.89
CA ALA A 372 28.51 -27.24 -38.65
C ALA A 372 29.13 -27.33 -40.07
N ARG A 373 29.29 -26.19 -40.77
CA ARG A 373 29.86 -26.17 -42.13
C ARG A 373 31.37 -26.35 -42.19
N PHE A 374 32.12 -25.88 -41.18
CA PHE A 374 33.57 -25.76 -41.25
C PHE A 374 34.34 -26.53 -40.16
N GLY A 375 33.66 -27.16 -39.19
CA GLY A 375 34.28 -27.90 -38.09
C GLY A 375 35.13 -29.10 -38.52
N HIS A 376 34.75 -29.77 -39.61
CA HIS A 376 35.49 -30.88 -40.23
C HIS A 376 36.27 -30.47 -41.49
N GLY A 377 36.40 -29.16 -41.74
CA GLY A 377 37.12 -28.63 -42.91
C GLY A 377 38.65 -28.63 -42.75
N SER A 378 39.33 -27.93 -43.65
CA SER A 378 40.79 -27.70 -43.60
C SER A 378 41.23 -27.21 -42.20
N ALA A 379 42.42 -27.62 -41.74
CA ALA A 379 42.92 -27.36 -40.39
C ALA A 379 42.87 -25.88 -39.96
N LYS A 380 42.99 -24.93 -40.90
CA LYS A 380 42.81 -23.48 -40.63
C LYS A 380 41.36 -23.11 -40.31
N LEU A 381 40.40 -23.68 -41.03
CA LEU A 381 38.96 -23.46 -40.84
C LEU A 381 38.44 -24.19 -39.60
N ALA A 382 38.90 -25.42 -39.35
CA ALA A 382 38.55 -26.17 -38.13
C ALA A 382 38.98 -25.42 -36.86
N ARG A 383 40.20 -24.85 -36.83
CA ARG A 383 40.65 -23.99 -35.72
C ARG A 383 39.80 -22.72 -35.54
N GLN A 384 39.31 -22.12 -36.63
CA GLN A 384 38.38 -20.98 -36.55
C GLN A 384 36.99 -21.38 -36.04
N ALA A 385 36.49 -22.56 -36.43
CA ALA A 385 35.24 -23.12 -35.92
C ALA A 385 35.33 -23.36 -34.39
N GLN A 386 36.38 -24.04 -33.92
CA GLN A 386 36.65 -24.27 -32.48
C GLN A 386 36.74 -22.96 -31.69
N SER A 387 37.33 -21.91 -32.27
CA SER A 387 37.37 -20.59 -31.62
C SER A 387 35.97 -19.99 -31.46
N LYS A 388 35.10 -20.08 -32.48
CA LYS A 388 33.71 -19.60 -32.40
C LYS A 388 32.86 -20.45 -31.47
N GLU A 389 33.07 -21.76 -31.44
CA GLU A 389 32.43 -22.68 -30.50
C GLU A 389 32.77 -22.33 -29.04
N LYS A 390 34.03 -22.02 -28.73
CA LYS A 390 34.43 -21.53 -27.41
C LYS A 390 33.80 -20.17 -27.06
N THR A 391 33.67 -19.27 -28.03
CA THR A 391 32.94 -18.00 -27.85
C THR A 391 31.46 -18.23 -27.57
N MET A 392 30.81 -19.12 -28.33
CA MET A 392 29.42 -19.53 -28.15
C MET A 392 29.19 -20.12 -26.76
N ALA A 393 30.04 -21.05 -26.32
CA ALA A 393 29.98 -21.65 -24.99
C ALA A 393 30.11 -20.59 -23.88
N LYS A 394 30.96 -19.57 -24.07
CA LYS A 394 31.07 -18.43 -23.13
C LYS A 394 29.80 -17.56 -23.13
N MET A 395 29.16 -17.33 -24.28
CA MET A 395 27.88 -16.59 -24.34
C MET A 395 26.75 -17.37 -23.65
N ILE A 396 26.70 -18.70 -23.82
CA ILE A 396 25.74 -19.57 -23.13
C ILE A 396 25.98 -19.55 -21.60
N ALA A 397 27.24 -19.72 -21.17
CA ALA A 397 27.61 -19.70 -19.75
C ALA A 397 27.40 -18.33 -19.07
N GLY A 398 27.38 -17.23 -19.83
CA GLY A 398 27.08 -15.89 -19.31
C GLY A 398 25.59 -15.63 -19.06
N GLY A 399 24.70 -16.55 -19.47
CA GLY A 399 23.26 -16.36 -19.48
C GLY A 399 22.81 -15.53 -20.69
N LEU A 400 22.02 -16.12 -21.58
CA LEU A 400 21.36 -15.36 -22.64
C LEU A 400 20.22 -14.54 -22.05
N THR A 401 19.90 -13.43 -22.72
CA THR A 401 18.68 -12.68 -22.48
C THR A 401 17.47 -13.60 -22.64
N GLU A 402 16.54 -13.57 -21.69
CA GLU A 402 15.28 -14.29 -21.83
C GLU A 402 14.40 -13.64 -22.89
N LYS A 403 13.58 -14.44 -23.59
CA LYS A 403 12.56 -13.91 -24.52
C LYS A 403 11.64 -12.96 -23.75
N ALA A 404 11.28 -11.82 -24.34
CA ALA A 404 10.35 -10.89 -23.70
C ALA A 404 8.98 -11.57 -23.53
N VAL A 405 8.61 -11.84 -22.28
CA VAL A 405 7.26 -12.30 -21.93
C VAL A 405 6.39 -11.06 -21.78
N ALA A 406 5.64 -10.74 -22.82
CA ALA A 406 4.47 -9.89 -22.67
C ALA A 406 3.46 -10.62 -21.80
N GLU A 407 2.96 -9.97 -20.75
CA GLU A 407 1.76 -10.44 -20.07
C GLU A 407 0.59 -10.26 -21.04
N THR A 408 0.05 -11.36 -21.57
CA THR A 408 -1.01 -11.30 -22.58
C THR A 408 -2.30 -10.78 -21.97
N ASP A 409 -2.56 -9.49 -22.18
CA ASP A 409 -3.85 -8.79 -22.18
C ASP A 409 -4.96 -9.37 -21.29
N ALA A 410 -4.68 -9.43 -19.99
CA ALA A 410 -5.70 -9.37 -18.94
C ALA A 410 -5.55 -8.11 -18.06
N LEU A 411 -4.54 -7.29 -18.32
CA LEU A 411 -4.28 -6.02 -17.64
C LEU A 411 -4.93 -4.87 -18.42
N PHE A 412 -6.26 -4.82 -18.36
CA PHE A 412 -7.16 -3.79 -18.91
C PHE A 412 -7.38 -3.80 -20.43
N ILE A 413 -8.65 -3.80 -20.82
CA ILE A 413 -9.07 -3.53 -22.19
C ILE A 413 -8.78 -2.05 -22.47
N LEU A 414 -7.76 -1.79 -23.30
CA LEU A 414 -7.56 -0.50 -23.95
C LEU A 414 -8.71 -0.28 -24.95
N PHE A 415 -9.83 0.26 -24.47
CA PHE A 415 -10.88 0.72 -25.35
C PHE A 415 -10.31 1.85 -26.23
N PRO A 416 -10.38 1.75 -27.56
CA PRO A 416 -9.98 2.86 -28.42
C PRO A 416 -10.83 4.09 -28.06
N LYS A 417 -10.21 5.27 -28.00
CA LYS A 417 -10.88 6.54 -27.65
C LYS A 417 -12.24 6.61 -28.33
N THR A 418 -13.31 6.60 -27.53
CA THR A 418 -14.66 6.60 -28.05
C THR A 418 -14.87 7.86 -28.89
N GLY A 419 -15.10 7.67 -30.18
CA GLY A 419 -15.49 8.75 -31.06
C GLY A 419 -16.75 9.42 -30.51
N TYR A 420 -16.85 10.74 -30.64
CA TYR A 420 -17.99 11.50 -30.14
C TYR A 420 -19.30 10.85 -30.56
N ILE A 421 -20.05 10.32 -29.60
CA ILE A 421 -21.41 9.85 -29.82
C ILE A 421 -22.22 11.10 -30.19
N THR A 422 -22.57 11.23 -31.47
CA THR A 422 -23.49 12.26 -31.92
C THR A 422 -24.82 12.08 -31.18
N LYS A 423 -25.34 13.18 -30.64
CA LYS A 423 -26.56 13.16 -29.81
C LYS A 423 -27.68 12.39 -30.54
N PRO A 424 -28.48 11.56 -29.85
CA PRO A 424 -29.58 10.88 -30.48
C PRO A 424 -30.51 11.90 -31.14
N PHE A 425 -30.85 11.66 -32.40
CA PHE A 425 -31.84 12.47 -33.11
C PHE A 425 -33.12 12.51 -32.27
N LYS A 426 -33.59 13.71 -31.94
CA LYS A 426 -34.94 13.87 -31.40
C LYS A 426 -35.92 13.44 -32.47
N SER A 427 -36.67 12.39 -32.19
CA SER A 427 -37.91 12.08 -32.92
C SER A 427 -38.87 13.25 -32.75
N ASN A 428 -39.29 13.88 -33.85
CA ASN A 428 -40.50 14.68 -33.89
C ASN A 428 -41.19 14.52 -35.26
N GLU A 429 -42.52 14.50 -35.18
CA GLU A 429 -43.49 14.85 -36.23
C GLU A 429 -43.68 13.88 -37.42
N PHE A 430 -44.79 13.15 -37.30
CA PHE A 430 -45.68 12.77 -38.39
C PHE A 430 -46.02 13.97 -39.28
N ASP A 431 -45.79 13.82 -40.58
CA ASP A 431 -46.75 14.04 -41.69
C ASP A 431 -46.04 13.52 -42.96
N GLY A 432 -46.68 12.83 -43.91
CA GLY A 432 -48.10 12.69 -44.16
C GLY A 432 -48.40 13.00 -45.63
N GLN A 433 -48.08 12.10 -46.57
CA GLN A 433 -48.77 12.04 -47.87
C GLN A 433 -48.51 10.76 -48.68
N MET A 434 -49.50 10.43 -49.51
CA MET A 434 -49.55 9.28 -50.41
C MET A 434 -48.76 9.52 -51.71
N SER A 435 -48.29 8.47 -52.38
CA SER A 435 -48.92 8.00 -53.64
C SER A 435 -48.17 6.83 -54.27
N LEU A 436 -48.90 6.05 -55.08
CA LEU A 436 -48.42 4.86 -55.79
C LEU A 436 -47.58 5.21 -57.03
N SER A 437 -46.59 4.37 -57.33
CA SER A 437 -46.39 3.76 -58.66
C SER A 437 -45.51 2.52 -58.54
#